data_AF-Q5EBF2-F1
#
_entry.id   AF-Q5EBF2-F1
#
_cell.length_a   1.000
_cell.length_b   1.000
_cell.length_c   1.000
_cell.angle_alpha   90.00
_cell.angle_beta   90.00
_cell.angle_gamma   90.00
#
_symmetry.space_group_name_H-M   'P 1'
#
loop_
_entity.id
_entity.type
_entity.pdbx_description
1 polymer ?
#
loop_
_entity_poly.entity_id
_entity_poly.type
_entity_poly.pdbx_seq_one_letter_code
_entity_poly.pdbx_strand_id
1 'polypeptide(L)'
;MCTPNDLAVLHAIFNPNVPFGNFDEQNVGDTEANADLDGRFSSAILQQAQDLERDGVKAAESEDMATAILKFSEAIALLPERASAYNNRAQALRLQGDVKGALEDLNQAVELSGIAGVAGRQALVQRGLILRLQGKDDEARKDFQRAAQLGSDFAKQQLILLNPYAALCNTMLRDMMQKLREPNGHKIQVGASTSLEDDREA
;
A
#
# COMPACT_ATOMS: atom_id res chain seq x y z
N MET A 1 20.55 3.25 28.93
CA MET A 1 19.77 4.11 28.00
C MET A 1 20.04 3.59 26.60
N CYS A 2 19.01 3.38 25.79
CA CYS A 2 19.17 2.96 24.40
C CYS A 2 19.76 4.15 23.62
N THR A 3 20.93 3.98 22.99
CA THR A 3 21.53 5.01 22.14
C THR A 3 20.76 5.12 20.82
N PRO A 4 20.86 6.24 20.07
CA PRO A 4 20.28 6.33 18.72
C PRO A 4 20.72 5.17 17.81
N ASN A 5 21.95 4.68 18.01
CA ASN A 5 22.48 3.53 17.30
C ASN A 5 21.78 2.22 17.72
N ASP A 6 21.54 2.02 19.02
CA ASP A 6 20.80 0.84 19.52
C ASP A 6 19.36 0.83 18.99
N LEU A 7 18.72 1.99 18.90
CA LEU A 7 17.35 2.14 18.37
C LEU A 7 17.32 1.81 16.86
N ALA A 8 18.30 2.28 16.10
CA ALA A 8 18.45 1.93 14.69
C ALA A 8 18.69 0.42 14.49
N VAL A 9 19.51 -0.21 15.35
CA VAL A 9 19.76 -1.66 15.30
C VAL A 9 18.50 -2.45 15.65
N LEU A 10 17.80 -2.11 16.74
CA LEU A 10 16.54 -2.77 17.13
C LEU A 10 15.49 -2.61 16.03
N HIS A 11 15.35 -1.41 15.47
CA HIS A 11 14.42 -1.16 14.39
C HIS A 11 14.78 -1.93 13.12
N ALA A 12 16.07 -2.10 12.80
CA ALA A 12 16.49 -2.95 11.68
C ALA A 12 16.20 -4.45 11.93
N ILE A 13 16.29 -4.91 13.18
CA ILE A 13 15.93 -6.28 13.57
C ILE A 13 14.43 -6.51 13.41
N PHE A 14 13.60 -5.58 13.89
CA PHE A 14 12.14 -5.70 13.84
C PHE A 14 11.53 -5.27 12.50
N ASN A 15 12.25 -4.48 11.71
CA ASN A 15 11.83 -3.98 10.40
C ASN A 15 12.93 -4.19 9.35
N PRO A 16 13.25 -5.45 8.99
CA PRO A 16 14.37 -5.79 8.11
C PRO A 16 14.25 -5.24 6.68
N ASN A 17 13.07 -4.72 6.33
CA ASN A 17 12.77 -4.17 5.00
C ASN A 17 12.91 -2.63 4.93
N VAL A 18 13.35 -1.97 6.01
CA VAL A 18 13.57 -0.51 6.03
C VAL A 18 15.05 -0.22 5.72
N PRO A 19 15.40 0.62 4.72
CA PRO A 19 16.79 0.95 4.41
C PRO A 19 17.47 1.61 5.61
N PHE A 20 18.71 1.22 5.91
CA PHE A 20 19.54 1.88 6.91
C PHE A 20 19.67 3.39 6.59
N GLY A 21 19.33 4.26 7.54
CA GLY A 21 19.66 5.69 7.49
C GLY A 21 18.53 6.69 7.26
N ASN A 22 17.27 6.28 7.11
CA ASN A 22 16.11 7.20 6.96
C ASN A 22 15.28 7.31 8.24
N PHE A 23 15.85 7.89 9.30
CA PHE A 23 15.13 8.12 10.55
C PHE A 23 15.25 9.58 10.98
N ASP A 24 14.49 10.45 10.30
CA ASP A 24 14.01 11.66 10.94
C ASP A 24 12.73 11.30 11.69
N GLU A 25 12.79 11.27 13.03
CA GLU A 25 11.63 11.22 13.96
C GLU A 25 10.70 12.44 13.83
N GLN A 26 10.78 13.20 12.73
CA GLN A 26 10.13 14.49 12.53
C GLN A 26 9.04 14.50 11.46
N ASN A 27 8.63 13.36 10.88
CA ASN A 27 7.49 13.37 9.96
C ASN A 27 6.12 13.39 10.67
N VAL A 28 6.02 14.17 11.74
CA VAL A 28 4.79 14.79 12.24
C VAL A 28 4.71 16.16 11.56
N GLY A 29 4.45 16.17 10.25
CA GLY A 29 4.59 17.39 9.45
C GLY A 29 3.84 17.38 8.12
N ASP A 30 2.74 16.64 7.99
CA ASP A 30 1.92 16.61 6.77
C ASP A 30 0.94 17.80 6.66
N THR A 31 1.09 18.84 7.48
CA THR A 31 0.20 20.00 7.49
C THR A 31 0.53 21.07 6.44
N GLU A 32 1.74 21.09 5.87
CA GLU A 32 2.19 22.27 5.11
C GLU A 32 2.00 22.20 3.58
N ALA A 33 1.89 21.02 2.97
CA ALA A 33 1.93 20.93 1.50
C ALA A 33 0.56 21.08 0.78
N ASN A 34 -0.58 21.10 1.50
CA ASN A 34 -1.89 21.35 0.88
C ASN A 34 -2.22 22.84 0.71
N ALA A 35 -1.51 23.73 1.41
CA ALA A 35 -1.83 25.16 1.43
C ALA A 35 -1.78 25.81 0.03
N ASP A 36 -0.89 25.33 -0.84
CA ASP A 36 -0.63 25.98 -2.13
C ASP A 36 -1.73 25.73 -3.18
N LEU A 37 -2.49 24.64 -3.09
CA LEU A 37 -3.55 24.32 -4.07
C LEU A 37 -4.92 24.84 -3.66
N ASP A 38 -5.18 24.98 -2.36
CA ASP A 38 -6.47 25.43 -1.84
C ASP A 38 -6.64 26.95 -1.95
N GLY A 39 -5.55 27.72 -2.08
CA GLY A 39 -5.57 29.19 -2.16
C GLY A 39 -6.31 29.78 -3.37
N ARG A 40 -6.63 28.98 -4.39
CA ARG A 40 -7.42 29.40 -5.56
C ARG A 40 -8.94 29.41 -5.32
N PHE A 41 -9.40 28.76 -4.25
CA PHE A 41 -10.82 28.65 -3.95
C PHE A 41 -11.29 29.81 -3.05
N SER A 42 -12.56 30.19 -3.16
CA SER A 42 -13.12 31.17 -2.23
C SER A 42 -13.15 30.55 -0.83
N SER A 43 -12.77 31.34 0.19
CA SER A 43 -12.64 30.84 1.56
C SER A 43 -13.94 30.24 2.10
N ALA A 44 -15.09 30.82 1.77
CA ALA A 44 -16.40 30.32 2.20
C ALA A 44 -16.76 28.96 1.57
N ILE A 45 -16.54 28.79 0.25
CA ILE A 45 -16.83 27.52 -0.43
C ILE A 45 -15.82 26.46 -0.02
N LEU A 46 -14.55 26.83 0.14
CA LEU A 46 -13.51 25.94 0.66
C LEU A 46 -13.86 25.42 2.04
N GLN A 47 -14.25 26.30 2.96
CA GLN A 47 -14.65 25.89 4.31
C GLN A 47 -15.85 24.94 4.27
N GLN A 48 -16.86 25.25 3.45
CA GLN A 48 -18.04 24.38 3.30
C GLN A 48 -17.67 22.99 2.76
N ALA A 49 -16.78 22.92 1.77
CA ALA A 49 -16.29 21.65 1.24
C ALA A 49 -15.46 20.88 2.29
N GLN A 50 -14.61 21.57 3.05
CA GLN A 50 -13.83 20.96 4.15
C GLN A 50 -14.75 20.41 5.24
N ASP A 51 -15.82 21.12 5.59
CA ASP A 51 -16.79 20.67 6.58
C ASP A 51 -17.50 19.40 6.10
N LEU A 52 -17.91 19.34 4.82
CA LEU A 52 -18.48 18.13 4.22
C LEU A 52 -17.50 16.97 4.19
N GLU A 53 -16.23 17.20 3.86
CA GLU A 53 -15.19 16.17 3.93
C GLU A 53 -14.99 15.66 5.36
N ARG A 54 -14.95 16.54 6.35
CA ARG A 54 -14.86 16.15 7.77
C ARG A 54 -16.05 15.31 8.20
N ASP A 55 -17.26 15.69 7.80
CA ASP A 55 -18.48 14.92 8.08
C ASP A 55 -18.43 13.54 7.39
N GLY A 56 -17.92 13.47 6.16
CA GLY A 56 -17.70 12.22 5.44
C GLY A 56 -16.67 11.31 6.11
N VAL A 57 -15.56 11.86 6.60
CA VAL A 57 -14.54 11.11 7.36
C VAL A 57 -15.15 10.55 8.65
N LYS A 58 -15.90 11.38 9.41
CA LYS A 58 -16.58 10.94 10.64
C LYS A 58 -17.59 9.83 10.38
N ALA A 59 -18.32 9.89 9.26
CA ALA A 59 -19.23 8.84 8.84
C ALA A 59 -18.48 7.53 8.50
N ALA A 60 -17.35 7.63 7.79
CA ALA A 60 -16.51 6.47 7.45
C ALA A 60 -15.89 5.82 8.70
N GLU A 61 -15.45 6.63 9.68
CA GLU A 61 -14.97 6.15 10.99
C GLU A 61 -16.07 5.43 11.78
N SER A 62 -17.34 5.81 11.56
CA SER A 62 -18.52 5.16 12.15
C SER A 62 -19.03 3.97 11.32
N GLU A 63 -18.25 3.51 10.35
CA GLU A 63 -18.58 2.43 9.39
C GLU A 63 -19.79 2.72 8.47
N ASP A 64 -20.34 3.94 8.49
CA ASP A 64 -21.42 4.37 7.59
C ASP A 64 -20.85 4.87 6.27
N MET A 65 -20.44 3.92 5.44
CA MET A 65 -19.85 4.20 4.12
C MET A 65 -20.82 4.90 3.16
N ALA A 66 -22.13 4.65 3.31
CA ALA A 66 -23.14 5.28 2.44
C ALA A 66 -23.23 6.78 2.70
N THR A 67 -23.28 7.18 3.98
CA THR A 67 -23.24 8.60 4.37
C THR A 67 -21.90 9.23 4.02
N ALA A 68 -20.79 8.51 4.21
CA ALA A 68 -19.46 9.01 3.84
C ALA A 68 -19.37 9.38 2.35
N ILE A 69 -19.78 8.46 1.46
CA ILE A 69 -19.78 8.69 0.01
C ILE A 69 -20.69 9.85 -0.39
N LEU A 70 -21.87 9.96 0.25
CA LEU A 70 -22.77 11.08 0.01
C LEU A 70 -22.12 12.40 0.38
N LYS A 71 -21.47 12.50 1.55
CA LYS A 71 -20.79 13.72 2.00
C LYS A 71 -19.60 14.10 1.13
N PHE A 72 -18.79 13.14 0.71
CA PHE A 72 -17.72 13.42 -0.25
C PHE A 72 -18.26 13.82 -1.62
N SER A 73 -19.39 13.27 -2.05
CA SER A 73 -20.04 13.68 -3.31
C SER A 73 -20.59 15.10 -3.24
N GLU A 74 -21.17 15.50 -2.11
CA GLU A 74 -21.56 16.89 -1.85
C GLU A 74 -20.34 17.82 -1.88
N ALA A 75 -19.20 17.41 -1.28
CA ALA A 75 -17.96 18.19 -1.32
C ALA A 75 -17.39 18.34 -2.75
N ILE A 76 -17.41 17.27 -3.55
CA ILE A 76 -17.02 17.28 -4.97
C ILE A 76 -17.93 18.20 -5.79
N ALA A 77 -19.24 18.21 -5.50
CA ALA A 77 -20.18 19.10 -6.20
C ALA A 77 -19.91 20.58 -5.90
N LEU A 78 -19.45 20.90 -4.68
CA LEU A 78 -19.05 22.27 -4.32
C LEU A 78 -17.70 22.67 -4.93
N LEU A 79 -16.70 21.79 -4.88
CA LEU A 79 -15.35 22.05 -5.39
C LEU A 79 -14.84 20.86 -6.25
N PRO A 80 -15.23 20.78 -7.53
CA PRO A 80 -14.84 19.68 -8.41
C PRO A 80 -13.35 19.68 -8.77
N GLU A 81 -12.62 20.77 -8.50
CA GLU A 81 -11.18 20.83 -8.73
C GLU A 81 -10.35 20.45 -7.50
N ARG A 82 -10.99 20.05 -6.39
CA ARG A 82 -10.31 19.72 -5.15
C ARG A 82 -10.06 18.21 -5.05
N ALA A 83 -8.79 17.84 -5.19
CA ALA A 83 -8.38 16.44 -5.24
C ALA A 83 -8.66 15.64 -3.95
N SER A 84 -8.68 16.30 -2.78
CA SER A 84 -8.88 15.63 -1.49
C SER A 84 -10.21 14.88 -1.40
N ALA A 85 -11.29 15.50 -1.90
CA ALA A 85 -12.63 14.91 -1.83
C ALA A 85 -12.74 13.65 -2.69
N TYR A 86 -12.11 13.62 -3.87
CA TYR A 86 -11.99 12.43 -4.70
C TYR A 86 -11.16 11.32 -4.02
N ASN A 87 -10.01 11.66 -3.44
CA ASN A 87 -9.19 10.68 -2.70
C ASN A 87 -9.95 10.04 -1.53
N ASN A 88 -10.72 10.84 -0.80
CA ASN A 88 -11.53 10.39 0.33
C ASN A 88 -12.70 9.51 -0.14
N ARG A 89 -13.41 9.92 -1.21
CA ARG A 89 -14.50 9.12 -1.78
C ARG A 89 -14.00 7.79 -2.32
N ALA A 90 -12.85 7.78 -2.99
CA ALA A 90 -12.23 6.55 -3.47
C ALA A 90 -11.96 5.54 -2.35
N GLN A 91 -11.50 6.01 -1.18
CA GLN A 91 -11.27 5.14 -0.04
C GLN A 91 -12.58 4.49 0.45
N ALA A 92 -13.66 5.28 0.56
CA ALA A 92 -14.97 4.77 0.96
C ALA A 92 -15.57 3.80 -0.09
N LEU A 93 -15.46 4.12 -1.39
CA LEU A 93 -15.89 3.24 -2.49
C LEU A 93 -15.14 1.91 -2.45
N ARG A 94 -13.82 1.93 -2.23
CA ARG A 94 -13.01 0.71 -2.09
C ARG A 94 -13.45 -0.15 -0.91
N LEU A 95 -13.81 0.47 0.22
CA LEU A 95 -14.32 -0.24 1.40
C LEU A 95 -15.71 -0.85 1.16
N GLN A 96 -16.53 -0.24 0.30
CA GLN A 96 -17.80 -0.83 -0.17
C GLN A 96 -17.62 -1.91 -1.26
N GLY A 97 -16.40 -2.12 -1.75
CA GLY A 97 -16.10 -3.07 -2.82
C GLY A 97 -16.27 -2.50 -4.24
N ASP A 98 -16.63 -1.22 -4.39
CA ASP A 98 -16.61 -0.54 -5.70
C ASP A 98 -15.18 -0.11 -6.06
N VAL A 99 -14.38 -1.10 -6.44
CA VAL A 99 -12.99 -0.90 -6.86
C VAL A 99 -12.90 -0.08 -8.15
N LYS A 100 -13.92 -0.17 -9.03
CA LYS A 100 -13.93 0.56 -10.30
C LYS A 100 -14.13 2.05 -10.05
N GLY A 101 -15.17 2.42 -9.29
CA GLY A 101 -15.42 3.80 -8.90
C GLY A 101 -14.25 4.40 -8.11
N ALA A 102 -13.64 3.61 -7.22
CA ALA A 102 -12.45 4.03 -6.50
C ALA A 102 -11.29 4.38 -7.44
N LEU A 103 -11.02 3.57 -8.47
CA LEU A 103 -9.95 3.86 -9.44
C LEU A 103 -10.25 5.10 -10.28
N GLU A 104 -11.50 5.34 -10.66
CA GLU A 104 -11.93 6.55 -11.38
C GLU A 104 -11.65 7.81 -10.54
N ASP A 105 -12.05 7.80 -9.28
CA ASP A 105 -11.81 8.92 -8.36
C ASP A 105 -10.32 9.13 -8.07
N LEU A 106 -9.54 8.05 -7.90
CA LEU A 106 -8.10 8.17 -7.69
C LEU A 106 -7.39 8.77 -8.91
N ASN A 107 -7.82 8.40 -10.13
CA ASN A 107 -7.28 9.02 -11.34
C ASN A 107 -7.56 10.52 -11.35
N GLN A 108 -8.80 10.93 -11.04
CA GLN A 108 -9.18 12.33 -10.95
C GLN A 108 -8.35 13.07 -9.89
N ALA A 109 -8.15 12.48 -8.70
CA ALA A 109 -7.34 13.07 -7.64
C ALA A 109 -5.87 13.27 -8.06
N VAL A 110 -5.29 12.31 -8.79
CA VAL A 110 -3.91 12.39 -9.30
C VAL A 110 -3.79 13.47 -10.39
N GLU A 111 -4.78 13.60 -11.26
CA GLU A 111 -4.81 14.63 -12.31
C GLU A 111 -4.93 16.04 -11.71
N LEU A 112 -5.82 16.22 -10.72
CA LEU A 112 -6.08 17.51 -10.07
C LEU A 112 -4.94 17.98 -9.15
N SER A 113 -4.23 17.06 -8.48
CA SER A 113 -3.18 17.42 -7.50
C SER A 113 -1.86 17.89 -8.10
N GLY A 114 -1.68 17.73 -9.41
CA GLY A 114 -0.41 18.04 -10.07
C GLY A 114 0.77 17.28 -9.46
N ILE A 115 1.96 17.89 -9.52
CA ILE A 115 3.21 17.25 -9.09
C ILE A 115 3.44 17.39 -7.58
N ALA A 116 2.66 18.18 -6.81
CA ALA A 116 3.02 18.52 -5.43
C ALA A 116 1.95 18.26 -4.36
N GLY A 117 0.70 17.95 -4.73
CA GLY A 117 -0.38 17.84 -3.74
C GLY A 117 -0.30 16.60 -2.83
N VAL A 118 -0.53 16.77 -1.53
CA VAL A 118 -0.66 15.67 -0.54
C VAL A 118 -1.73 14.68 -0.98
N ALA A 119 -2.88 15.20 -1.46
CA ALA A 119 -3.96 14.38 -2.00
C ALA A 119 -3.50 13.51 -3.18
N GLY A 120 -2.64 14.05 -4.06
CA GLY A 120 -2.09 13.31 -5.21
C GLY A 120 -1.13 12.22 -4.77
N ARG A 121 -0.27 12.51 -3.77
CA ARG A 121 0.59 11.51 -3.14
C ARG A 121 -0.21 10.37 -2.54
N GLN A 122 -1.24 10.68 -1.76
CA GLN A 122 -2.15 9.68 -1.17
C GLN A 122 -2.89 8.89 -2.23
N ALA A 123 -3.40 9.56 -3.27
CA ALA A 123 -4.12 8.92 -4.36
C ALA A 123 -3.22 7.94 -5.14
N LEU A 124 -1.96 8.30 -5.40
CA LEU A 124 -0.96 7.41 -6.00
C LEU A 124 -0.72 6.16 -5.13
N VAL A 125 -0.59 6.34 -3.80
CA VAL A 125 -0.43 5.20 -2.88
C VAL A 125 -1.65 4.28 -2.94
N GLN A 126 -2.86 4.83 -2.85
CA GLN A 126 -4.09 4.03 -2.88
C GLN A 126 -4.25 3.31 -4.23
N ARG A 127 -3.97 3.98 -5.35
CA ARG A 127 -4.05 3.39 -6.68
C ARG A 127 -3.01 2.29 -6.86
N GLY A 128 -1.77 2.52 -6.43
CA GLY A 128 -0.71 1.52 -6.42
C GLY A 128 -1.09 0.26 -5.64
N LEU A 129 -1.75 0.40 -4.48
CA LEU A 129 -2.23 -0.73 -3.70
C LEU A 129 -3.33 -1.52 -4.41
N ILE A 130 -4.30 -0.84 -5.01
CA ILE A 130 -5.36 -1.50 -5.80
C ILE A 130 -4.76 -2.25 -7.00
N LEU A 131 -3.84 -1.61 -7.72
CA LEU A 131 -3.14 -2.22 -8.87
C LEU A 131 -2.35 -3.47 -8.44
N ARG A 132 -1.63 -3.39 -7.31
CA ARG A 132 -0.91 -4.54 -6.75
C ARG A 132 -1.84 -5.70 -6.42
N LEU A 133 -3.01 -5.43 -5.82
CA LEU A 133 -4.02 -6.46 -5.55
C LEU A 133 -4.61 -7.08 -6.84
N GLN A 134 -4.60 -6.34 -7.94
CA GLN A 134 -4.99 -6.83 -9.27
C GLN A 134 -3.86 -7.55 -10.03
N GLY A 135 -2.67 -7.72 -9.43
CA GLY A 135 -1.49 -8.31 -10.07
C GLY A 135 -0.80 -7.39 -11.08
N LYS A 136 -1.16 -6.11 -11.12
CA LYS A 136 -0.60 -5.07 -12.00
C LYS A 136 0.62 -4.42 -11.36
N ASP A 137 1.63 -5.25 -11.06
CA ASP A 137 2.80 -4.84 -10.26
C ASP A 137 3.66 -3.78 -10.94
N ASP A 138 3.73 -3.78 -12.28
CA ASP A 138 4.49 -2.78 -13.03
C ASP A 138 3.81 -1.41 -12.99
N GLU A 139 2.48 -1.34 -13.13
CA GLU A 139 1.75 -0.09 -12.94
C GLU A 139 1.78 0.37 -11.48
N ALA A 140 1.62 -0.55 -10.53
CA ALA A 140 1.73 -0.24 -9.10
C ALA A 140 3.12 0.33 -8.76
N ARG A 141 4.20 -0.23 -9.32
CA ARG A 141 5.56 0.26 -9.13
C ARG A 141 5.69 1.71 -9.62
N LYS A 142 5.11 2.07 -10.76
CA LYS A 142 5.15 3.46 -11.27
C LYS A 142 4.46 4.43 -10.32
N ASP A 143 3.31 4.05 -9.77
CA ASP A 143 2.60 4.89 -8.80
C ASP A 143 3.37 5.04 -7.49
N PHE A 144 3.93 3.95 -6.96
CA PHE A 144 4.75 4.03 -5.76
C PHE A 144 6.04 4.81 -5.99
N GLN A 145 6.66 4.74 -7.18
CA GLN A 145 7.81 5.57 -7.54
C GLN A 145 7.46 7.05 -7.46
N ARG A 146 6.33 7.44 -8.07
CA ARG A 146 5.89 8.84 -8.03
C ARG A 146 5.52 9.25 -6.60
N ALA A 147 4.79 8.44 -5.84
CA ALA A 147 4.46 8.74 -4.45
C ALA A 147 5.70 8.86 -3.55
N ALA A 148 6.72 8.02 -3.76
CA ALA A 148 7.98 8.07 -3.03
C ALA A 148 8.78 9.35 -3.35
N GLN A 149 8.76 9.81 -4.60
CA GLN A 149 9.33 11.11 -5.00
C GLN A 149 8.64 12.29 -4.29
N LEU A 150 7.35 12.14 -3.96
CA LEU A 150 6.57 13.11 -3.19
C LEU A 150 6.73 12.96 -1.66
N GLY A 151 7.64 12.10 -1.20
CA GLY A 151 7.94 11.91 0.21
C GLY A 151 7.15 10.81 0.92
N SER A 152 6.40 9.96 0.20
CA SER A 152 5.70 8.84 0.85
C SER A 152 6.66 7.74 1.29
N ASP A 153 6.87 7.60 2.60
CA ASP A 153 7.68 6.51 3.16
C ASP A 153 7.04 5.15 2.97
N PHE A 154 5.71 5.07 3.05
CA PHE A 154 4.97 3.87 2.69
C PHE A 154 5.27 3.43 1.25
N ALA A 155 5.24 4.36 0.29
CA ALA A 155 5.55 4.04 -1.10
C ALA A 155 7.00 3.55 -1.28
N LYS A 156 7.97 4.16 -0.57
CA LYS A 156 9.37 3.67 -0.54
C LYS A 156 9.43 2.22 -0.07
N GLN A 157 8.71 1.87 1.00
CA GLN A 157 8.63 0.49 1.49
C GLN A 157 7.99 -0.46 0.46
N GLN A 158 6.90 -0.04 -0.19
CA GLN A 158 6.26 -0.84 -1.25
C GLN A 158 7.21 -1.11 -2.42
N LEU A 159 8.05 -0.15 -2.81
CA LEU A 159 9.04 -0.33 -3.86
C LEU A 159 10.11 -1.36 -3.51
N ILE A 160 10.53 -1.41 -2.25
CA ILE A 160 11.47 -2.44 -1.75
C ILE A 160 10.83 -3.82 -1.87
N LEU A 161 9.55 -3.96 -1.49
CA LEU A 161 8.80 -5.21 -1.59
C LEU A 161 8.56 -5.63 -3.05
N LEU A 162 8.43 -4.69 -3.97
CA LEU A 162 8.27 -4.91 -5.42
C LEU A 162 9.61 -5.09 -6.15
N ASN A 163 10.74 -5.05 -5.44
CA ASN A 163 12.04 -5.26 -6.04
C ASN A 163 12.16 -6.74 -6.45
N PRO A 164 12.33 -7.05 -7.76
CA PRO A 164 12.42 -8.43 -8.22
C PRO A 164 13.61 -9.19 -7.61
N TYR A 165 14.70 -8.48 -7.27
CA TYR A 165 15.84 -9.10 -6.58
C TYR A 165 15.49 -9.50 -5.14
N ALA A 166 14.68 -8.71 -4.43
CA ALA A 166 14.20 -9.08 -3.10
C ALA A 166 13.30 -10.33 -3.19
N ALA A 167 12.42 -10.39 -4.20
CA ALA A 167 11.60 -11.57 -4.46
C ALA A 167 12.45 -12.82 -4.76
N LEU A 168 13.48 -12.70 -5.61
CA LEU A 168 14.40 -13.80 -5.94
C LEU A 168 15.25 -14.25 -4.75
N CYS A 169 15.72 -13.33 -3.91
CA CYS A 169 16.44 -13.71 -2.69
C CYS A 169 15.54 -14.50 -1.74
N ASN A 170 14.28 -14.07 -1.59
CA ASN A 170 13.32 -14.76 -0.75
C ASN A 170 12.90 -16.14 -1.29
N THR A 171 12.84 -16.33 -2.61
CA THR A 171 12.59 -17.65 -3.21
C THR A 171 13.80 -18.57 -3.03
N MET A 172 15.02 -18.09 -3.35
CA MET A 172 16.25 -18.88 -3.16
C MET A 172 16.48 -19.30 -1.71
N LEU A 173 16.27 -18.38 -0.75
CA LEU A 173 16.38 -18.68 0.67
C LEU A 173 15.34 -19.71 1.11
N ARG A 174 14.10 -19.62 0.62
CA ARG A 174 13.04 -20.58 0.92
C ARG A 174 13.37 -21.97 0.39
N ASP A 175 13.83 -22.06 -0.86
CA ASP A 175 14.23 -23.32 -1.48
C ASP A 175 15.41 -23.96 -0.73
N MET A 176 16.39 -23.15 -0.32
CA MET A 176 17.52 -23.60 0.49
C MET A 176 17.06 -24.12 1.86
N MET A 177 16.18 -23.38 2.56
CA MET A 177 15.63 -23.79 3.86
C MET A 177 14.80 -25.07 3.76
N GLN A 178 14.05 -25.27 2.66
CA GLN A 178 13.32 -26.50 2.41
C GLN A 178 14.27 -27.69 2.22
N LYS A 179 15.33 -27.54 1.42
CA LYS A 179 16.36 -28.57 1.23
C LYS A 179 17.07 -28.94 2.54
N LEU A 180 17.32 -27.96 3.42
CA LEU A 180 17.92 -28.22 4.74
C LEU A 180 16.96 -28.93 5.70
N ARG A 181 15.65 -28.70 5.58
CA ARG A 181 14.62 -29.37 6.39
C ARG A 181 14.36 -30.82 5.94
N GLU A 182 14.58 -31.10 4.65
CA GLU A 182 14.45 -32.42 4.04
C GLU A 182 15.79 -32.94 3.51
N PRO A 183 16.79 -33.20 4.38
CA PRO A 183 18.14 -33.57 3.94
C PRO A 183 18.17 -34.90 3.16
N ASN A 184 17.11 -35.72 3.23
CA ASN A 184 17.02 -37.06 2.62
C ASN A 184 15.81 -37.24 1.67
N GLY A 185 15.31 -36.19 1.02
CA GLY A 185 14.14 -36.24 0.12
C GLY A 185 14.29 -37.10 -1.15
N HIS A 186 15.43 -37.76 -1.38
CA HIS A 186 15.54 -38.82 -2.38
C HIS A 186 14.96 -40.14 -1.84
N LYS A 187 13.62 -40.28 -1.90
CA LYS A 187 13.06 -41.64 -2.05
C LYS A 187 13.38 -42.11 -3.46
N ILE A 188 14.49 -42.84 -3.55
CA ILE A 188 14.84 -43.70 -4.68
C ILE A 188 13.62 -44.56 -5.02
N GLN A 189 13.18 -44.52 -6.27
CA GLN A 189 12.36 -45.59 -6.87
C GLN A 189 13.21 -46.87 -6.84
N VAL A 190 13.16 -47.63 -5.74
CA VAL A 190 13.75 -48.96 -5.70
C VAL A 190 12.73 -49.91 -6.33
N GLY A 191 12.84 -50.05 -7.65
CA GLY A 191 12.38 -51.26 -8.32
C GLY A 191 13.24 -52.42 -7.82
N ALA A 192 12.64 -53.30 -7.03
CA ALA A 192 13.20 -54.60 -6.70
C ALA A 192 12.13 -55.67 -6.93
N SER A 193 12.00 -56.05 -8.19
CA SER A 193 11.55 -57.37 -8.62
C SER A 193 12.63 -58.40 -8.30
N THR A 194 12.34 -59.39 -7.45
CA THR A 194 12.97 -60.73 -7.30
C THR A 194 12.27 -61.40 -6.10
N SER A 195 11.30 -62.30 -6.26
CA SER A 195 11.40 -63.76 -6.54
C SER A 195 12.05 -64.58 -5.42
N LEU A 196 11.44 -65.75 -5.13
CA LEU A 196 11.85 -66.89 -4.27
C LEU A 196 11.12 -66.91 -2.93
N GLU A 197 10.00 -67.66 -2.84
CA GLU A 197 9.96 -69.09 -2.48
C GLU A 197 10.17 -69.28 -0.97
N ASP A 198 9.09 -69.64 -0.26
CA ASP A 198 9.12 -70.77 0.66
C ASP A 198 7.69 -71.11 1.13
N ASP A 199 7.15 -72.14 0.49
CA ASP A 199 6.14 -73.02 1.06
C ASP A 199 6.68 -73.64 2.36
N ARG A 200 5.86 -73.69 3.44
CA ARG A 200 5.62 -74.90 4.25
C ARG A 200 4.71 -74.66 5.46
N GLU A 201 3.58 -75.37 5.40
CA GLU A 201 2.98 -76.21 6.46
C GLU A 201 2.53 -75.57 7.78
N ALA A 202 1.22 -75.28 7.88
CA ALA A 202 0.25 -75.99 8.75
C ALA A 202 -1.17 -75.49 8.49
#